data_AF-A0A914FAZ4-F1
#
_entry.id   AF-A0A914FAZ4-F1
#
_cell.length_a   1.000
_cell.length_b   1.000
_cell.length_c   1.000
_cell.angle_alpha   90.00
_cell.angle_beta   90.00
_cell.angle_gamma   90.00
#
_symmetry.space_group_name_H-M   'P 1'
#
loop_
_entity.id
_entity.type
_entity.pdbx_description
1 polymer ?
#
loop_
_entity_poly.entity_id
_entity_poly.type
_entity_poly.pdbx_seq_one_letter_code
_entity_poly.pdbx_strand_id
1 'polypeptide(L)'
;MFTNHPDLRVYFKGAENYTAEDVQKSERFKKQGTRILLAQFICANTYSDPVAFEAFARETTDRHRIYKMDPALWHAFWTVFVNYLSTKTTVDEETKQAWAQLGKDFGDECLAHLKRTGRAY
;
A
#
# COMPACT_ATOMS: atom_id res chain seq x y z
N MET A 1 -1.43 -10.60 3.48
CA MET A 1 -2.53 -9.62 3.66
C MET A 1 -3.85 -10.33 3.93
N PHE A 2 -4.46 -11.07 2.99
CA PHE A 2 -5.81 -11.64 3.16
C PHE A 2 -5.99 -12.58 4.36
N THR A 3 -4.93 -13.27 4.82
CA THR A 3 -4.94 -14.09 6.04
C THR A 3 -4.94 -13.27 7.33
N ASN A 4 -4.15 -12.19 7.37
CA ASN A 4 -3.86 -11.44 8.60
C ASN A 4 -4.76 -10.20 8.77
N HIS A 5 -5.30 -9.70 7.65
CA HIS A 5 -6.19 -8.53 7.59
C HIS A 5 -7.42 -8.86 6.71
N PRO A 6 -8.23 -9.86 7.12
CA PRO A 6 -9.37 -10.30 6.33
C PRO A 6 -10.48 -9.24 6.21
N ASP A 7 -10.51 -8.28 7.13
CA ASP A 7 -11.39 -7.09 7.13
C ASP A 7 -11.15 -6.19 5.91
N LEU A 8 -9.90 -6.06 5.46
CA LEU A 8 -9.54 -5.23 4.30
C LEU A 8 -9.97 -5.83 2.95
N ARG A 9 -10.42 -7.10 2.92
CA ARG A 9 -10.88 -7.76 1.68
C ARG A 9 -12.12 -7.09 1.09
N VAL A 10 -12.86 -6.31 1.88
CA VAL A 10 -14.03 -5.53 1.43
C VAL A 10 -13.72 -4.60 0.24
N TYR A 11 -12.47 -4.12 0.12
CA TYR A 11 -12.05 -3.27 -1.00
C TYR A 11 -11.74 -4.06 -2.29
N PHE A 12 -11.67 -5.39 -2.22
CA PHE A 12 -11.32 -6.26 -3.33
C PHE A 12 -12.58 -6.93 -3.89
N LYS A 13 -13.41 -6.16 -4.60
CA LYS A 13 -14.70 -6.63 -5.14
C LYS A 13 -14.62 -8.00 -5.80
N GLY A 14 -15.51 -8.92 -5.41
CA GLY A 14 -15.55 -10.33 -5.87
C GLY A 14 -14.51 -11.25 -5.23
N ALA A 15 -13.72 -10.75 -4.28
CA ALA A 15 -12.73 -11.51 -3.51
C ALA A 15 -12.85 -11.26 -2.00
N GLU A 16 -13.99 -10.75 -1.54
CA GLU A 16 -14.27 -10.38 -0.15
C GLU A 16 -14.09 -11.57 0.81
N ASN A 17 -14.38 -12.78 0.32
CA ASN A 17 -14.29 -14.04 1.08
C ASN A 17 -13.10 -14.92 0.70
N TYR A 18 -12.18 -14.45 -0.15
CA TYR A 18 -11.05 -15.27 -0.60
C TYR A 18 -10.17 -15.68 0.58
N THR A 19 -9.82 -16.96 0.59
CA THR A 19 -8.79 -17.54 1.45
C THR A 19 -7.39 -17.28 0.88
N ALA A 20 -6.35 -17.65 1.63
CA ALA A 20 -4.98 -17.62 1.11
C ALA A 20 -4.81 -18.51 -0.14
N GLU A 21 -5.46 -19.67 -0.15
CA GLU A 21 -5.38 -20.62 -1.26
C GLU A 21 -6.03 -20.06 -2.53
N ASP A 22 -7.19 -19.41 -2.40
CA ASP A 22 -7.88 -18.75 -3.51
C ASP A 22 -7.00 -17.66 -4.13
N VAL A 23 -6.32 -16.87 -3.30
CA VAL A 23 -5.39 -15.83 -3.75
C VAL A 23 -4.21 -16.42 -4.51
N GLN A 24 -3.60 -17.51 -4.02
CA GLN A 24 -2.44 -18.14 -4.67
C GLN A 24 -2.78 -18.71 -6.06
N LYS A 25 -4.00 -19.21 -6.25
CA LYS A 25 -4.46 -19.76 -7.54
C LYS A 25 -5.04 -18.71 -8.49
N SER A 26 -5.16 -17.46 -8.06
CA SER A 26 -5.86 -16.40 -8.81
C SER A 26 -4.92 -15.62 -9.74
N GLU A 27 -5.18 -15.69 -11.05
CA GLU A 27 -4.49 -14.85 -12.04
C GLU A 27 -4.71 -13.35 -11.82
N ARG A 28 -5.85 -12.95 -11.24
CA ARG A 28 -6.09 -11.56 -10.82
C ARG A 28 -5.06 -11.12 -9.79
N PHE A 29 -4.83 -11.93 -8.76
CA PHE A 29 -3.90 -11.58 -7.68
C PHE A 29 -2.44 -11.81 -8.05
N LYS A 30 -2.14 -12.67 -9.03
CA LYS A 30 -0.82 -12.70 -9.66
C LYS A 30 -0.49 -11.35 -10.30
N LYS A 31 -1.39 -10.82 -11.13
CA LYS A 31 -1.24 -9.49 -11.77
C LYS A 31 -1.21 -8.35 -10.76
N GLN A 32 -2.12 -8.38 -9.78
CA GLN A 32 -2.18 -7.34 -8.74
C GLN A 32 -0.96 -7.39 -7.81
N GLY A 33 -0.45 -8.59 -7.50
CA GLY A 33 0.76 -8.81 -6.72
C GLY A 33 1.99 -8.16 -7.37
N THR A 34 2.15 -8.35 -8.68
CA THR A 34 3.22 -7.67 -9.43
C THR A 34 3.07 -6.14 -9.39
N ARG A 35 1.85 -5.62 -9.55
CA ARG A 35 1.60 -4.16 -9.53
C ARG A 35 1.94 -3.54 -8.17
N ILE A 36 1.52 -4.17 -7.07
CA ILE A 36 1.80 -3.62 -5.74
C ILE A 36 3.28 -3.71 -5.38
N LEU A 37 3.98 -4.80 -5.76
CA LEU A 37 5.42 -4.91 -5.53
C LEU A 37 6.21 -3.89 -6.37
N LEU A 38 5.83 -3.67 -7.63
CA LEU A 38 6.40 -2.61 -8.45
C LEU A 38 6.20 -1.23 -7.81
N ALA A 39 5.00 -0.94 -7.28
CA ALA A 39 4.73 0.33 -6.61
C ALA A 39 5.67 0.55 -5.41
N GLN A 40 5.95 -0.49 -4.61
CA GLN A 40 6.89 -0.36 -3.50
C GLN A 40 8.34 -0.16 -3.97
N PHE A 41 8.72 -0.80 -5.07
CA PHE A 41 10.02 -0.56 -5.69
C PHE A 41 10.15 0.90 -6.15
N ILE A 42 9.10 1.46 -6.77
CA ILE A 42 9.08 2.88 -7.17
C ILE A 42 9.25 3.77 -5.93
N CYS A 43 8.45 3.59 -4.88
CA CYS A 43 8.56 4.39 -3.66
C CYS A 43 9.98 4.39 -3.08
N ALA A 44 10.60 3.21 -2.96
CA ALA A 44 11.96 3.12 -2.41
C ALA A 44 13.01 3.80 -3.30
N ASN A 45 12.89 3.68 -4.64
CA ASN A 45 13.87 4.23 -5.57
C ASN A 45 13.68 5.72 -5.86
N THR A 46 12.49 6.28 -5.62
CA THR A 46 12.23 7.71 -5.78
C THR A 46 12.33 8.49 -4.49
N TYR A 47 12.50 7.84 -3.33
CA TYR A 47 12.45 8.54 -2.02
C TYR A 47 13.50 9.66 -1.87
N SER A 48 14.66 9.55 -2.52
CA SER A 48 15.67 10.62 -2.55
C SER A 48 15.33 11.80 -3.46
N ASP A 49 14.27 11.69 -4.28
CA ASP A 49 13.70 12.74 -5.10
C ASP A 49 12.27 13.05 -4.60
N PRO A 50 12.11 14.03 -3.69
CA PRO A 50 10.82 14.34 -3.08
C PRO A 50 9.74 14.68 -4.11
N VAL A 51 10.11 15.33 -5.22
CA VAL A 51 9.13 15.73 -6.25
C VAL A 51 8.55 14.50 -6.94
N ALA A 52 9.41 13.55 -7.33
CA ALA A 52 8.98 12.31 -7.96
C ALA A 52 8.22 11.39 -6.97
N PHE A 53 8.69 11.28 -5.74
CA PHE A 53 8.06 10.49 -4.68
C PHE A 53 6.64 10.98 -4.37
N GLU A 54 6.48 12.27 -4.11
CA GLU A 54 5.18 12.85 -3.80
C GLU A 54 4.24 12.80 -5.02
N ALA A 55 4.74 13.02 -6.23
CA ALA A 55 3.95 12.87 -7.45
C ALA A 55 3.38 11.45 -7.58
N PHE A 56 4.18 10.43 -7.25
CA PHE A 56 3.72 9.05 -7.23
C PHE A 56 2.71 8.78 -6.11
N ALA A 57 2.88 9.36 -4.93
CA ALA A 57 1.89 9.28 -3.85
C ALA A 57 0.53 9.87 -4.25
N ARG A 58 0.53 11.04 -4.88
CA ARG A 58 -0.68 11.70 -5.41
C ARG A 58 -1.37 10.86 -6.49
N GLU A 59 -0.62 10.38 -7.48
CA GLU A 59 -1.17 9.52 -8.54
C GLU A 59 -1.73 8.21 -7.98
N THR A 60 -1.05 7.63 -7.00
CA THR A 60 -1.54 6.44 -6.29
C THR A 60 -2.87 6.76 -5.60
N THR A 61 -2.95 7.88 -4.89
CA THR A 61 -4.19 8.34 -4.23
C THR A 61 -5.34 8.50 -5.24
N ASP A 62 -5.09 9.15 -6.38
CA ASP A 62 -6.08 9.37 -7.43
C ASP A 62 -6.59 8.05 -8.04
N ARG A 63 -5.73 7.06 -8.24
CA ARG A 63 -6.12 5.73 -8.73
C ARG A 63 -6.96 4.94 -7.71
N HIS A 64 -6.74 5.17 -6.41
CA HIS A 64 -7.47 4.46 -5.35
C HIS A 64 -8.82 5.11 -5.00
N ARG A 65 -9.14 6.29 -5.54
CA ARG A 65 -10.40 7.01 -5.27
C ARG A 65 -11.67 6.17 -5.45
N ILE A 66 -11.65 5.25 -6.42
CA ILE A 66 -12.82 4.43 -6.76
C ILE A 66 -13.20 3.43 -5.67
N TYR A 67 -12.27 3.14 -4.75
CA TYR A 67 -12.47 2.18 -3.67
C TYR A 67 -13.01 2.83 -2.40
N LYS A 68 -12.96 4.17 -2.27
CA LYS A 68 -13.41 4.92 -1.09
C LYS A 68 -12.88 4.30 0.21
N MET A 69 -11.57 4.08 0.23
CA MET A 69 -10.85 3.50 1.37
C MET A 69 -10.87 4.47 2.54
N ASP A 70 -10.93 3.94 3.77
CA ASP A 70 -10.68 4.72 4.99
C ASP A 70 -9.29 5.39 4.88
N PRO A 71 -9.16 6.70 5.15
CA PRO A 71 -7.93 7.42 4.88
C PRO A 71 -6.81 6.99 5.83
N ALA A 72 -7.11 6.43 7.01
CA ALA A 72 -6.10 5.89 7.91
C ALA A 72 -5.31 4.72 7.28
N LEU A 73 -5.87 4.07 6.26
CA LEU A 73 -5.22 2.96 5.56
C LEU A 73 -3.98 3.39 4.76
N TRP A 74 -3.85 4.68 4.42
CA TRP A 74 -2.64 5.20 3.76
C TRP A 74 -1.38 5.03 4.64
N HIS A 75 -1.53 5.15 5.96
CA HIS A 75 -0.45 4.84 6.90
C HIS A 75 -0.44 3.35 7.28
N ALA A 76 -1.60 2.75 7.53
CA ALA A 76 -1.68 1.38 8.02
C ALA A 76 -1.09 0.34 7.04
N PHE A 77 -1.08 0.63 5.73
CA PHE A 77 -0.50 -0.22 4.71
C PHE A 77 0.96 -0.61 4.99
N TRP A 78 1.76 0.31 5.53
CA TRP A 78 3.20 0.10 5.70
C TRP A 78 3.51 -0.98 6.74
N THR A 79 2.72 -1.07 7.80
CA THR A 79 2.78 -2.19 8.74
C THR A 79 2.49 -3.52 8.05
N VAL A 80 1.47 -3.57 7.17
CA VAL A 80 1.15 -4.78 6.39
C VAL A 80 2.32 -5.18 5.48
N PHE A 81 2.97 -4.19 4.84
CA PHE A 81 4.06 -4.44 3.90
C PHE A 81 5.34 -4.91 4.62
N VAL A 82 5.75 -4.27 5.71
CA VAL A 82 6.93 -4.69 6.50
C VAL A 82 6.71 -6.06 7.12
N ASN A 83 5.51 -6.35 7.63
CA ASN A 83 5.16 -7.69 8.10
C ASN A 83 5.26 -8.73 6.98
N TYR A 84 4.82 -8.39 5.76
CA TYR A 84 5.02 -9.25 4.60
C TYR A 84 6.51 -9.46 4.26
N LEU A 85 7.32 -8.40 4.21
CA LEU A 85 8.76 -8.51 3.95
C LEU A 85 9.44 -9.44 4.96
N SER A 86 9.04 -9.34 6.23
CA SER A 86 9.55 -10.20 7.32
C SER A 86 9.22 -11.69 7.13
N THR A 87 8.25 -12.04 6.28
CA THR A 87 7.97 -13.44 5.88
C THR A 87 8.83 -13.93 4.70
N LYS A 88 9.57 -13.02 4.05
CA LYS A 88 10.35 -13.30 2.83
C LYS A 88 11.85 -13.14 3.05
N THR A 89 12.24 -12.28 3.99
CA THR A 89 13.63 -12.01 4.33
C THR A 89 13.72 -11.53 5.77
N THR A 90 14.93 -11.52 6.32
CA THR A 90 15.22 -10.76 7.53
C THR A 90 15.12 -9.27 7.21
N VAL A 91 14.35 -8.55 8.02
CA VAL A 91 14.27 -7.09 8.01
C VAL A 91 14.84 -6.62 9.34
N ASP A 92 16.04 -6.01 9.30
CA ASP A 92 16.67 -5.46 10.50
C ASP A 92 15.97 -4.19 10.98
N GLU A 93 16.39 -3.70 12.14
CA GLU A 93 15.73 -2.56 12.78
C GLU A 93 15.91 -1.26 11.98
N GLU A 94 17.07 -1.06 11.37
CA GLU A 94 17.33 0.09 10.51
C GLU A 94 16.40 0.09 9.28
N THR A 95 16.25 -1.05 8.62
CA THR A 95 15.35 -1.21 7.47
C THR A 95 13.89 -1.02 7.87
N LYS A 96 13.47 -1.49 9.04
CA LYS A 96 12.11 -1.24 9.56
C LYS A 96 11.88 0.25 9.78
N GLN A 97 12.83 0.95 10.38
CA GLN A 97 12.74 2.39 10.62
C GLN A 97 12.70 3.17 9.30
N ALA A 98 13.50 2.77 8.30
CA ALA A 98 13.47 3.36 6.97
C ALA A 98 12.10 3.21 6.30
N TRP A 99 11.49 2.02 6.34
CA TRP A 99 10.13 1.81 5.83
C TRP A 99 9.07 2.58 6.62
N ALA A 100 9.22 2.69 7.94
CA ALA A 100 8.30 3.46 8.77
C ALA A 100 8.34 4.95 8.42
N GLN A 101 9.54 5.52 8.22
CA GLN A 101 9.72 6.91 7.83
C GLN A 101 9.18 7.17 6.42
N LEU A 102 9.58 6.36 5.43
CA LEU A 102 9.06 6.43 4.06
C LEU A 102 7.53 6.32 4.06
N GLY A 103 6.99 5.38 4.83
CA GLY A 103 5.57 5.16 4.90
C GLY A 103 4.77 6.27 5.57
N LYS A 104 5.36 6.90 6.59
CA LYS A 104 4.82 8.11 7.19
C LYS A 104 4.73 9.23 6.14
N ASP A 105 5.81 9.50 5.44
CA ASP A 105 5.87 10.61 4.47
C ASP A 105 4.94 10.37 3.28
N PHE A 106 4.85 9.12 2.80
CA PHE A 106 3.90 8.73 1.77
C PHE A 106 2.45 8.96 2.22
N GLY A 107 2.10 8.47 3.41
CA GLY A 107 0.75 8.62 3.96
C GLY A 107 0.38 10.08 4.19
N ASP A 108 1.31 10.88 4.73
CA ASP A 108 1.10 12.32 4.97
C ASP A 108 0.78 13.04 3.66
N GLU A 109 1.52 12.76 2.58
CA GLU A 109 1.27 13.37 1.27
C GLU A 109 -0.04 12.88 0.64
N CYS A 110 -0.40 11.59 0.79
CA CYS A 110 -1.71 11.07 0.38
C CYS A 110 -2.86 11.82 1.06
N LEU A 111 -2.80 11.98 2.39
CA LEU A 111 -3.81 12.70 3.17
C LEU A 111 -3.86 14.19 2.83
N ALA A 112 -2.70 14.82 2.65
CA ALA A 112 -2.61 16.20 2.20
C ALA A 112 -3.26 16.38 0.82
N HIS A 113 -3.03 15.45 -0.12
CA HIS A 113 -3.64 15.47 -1.45
C HIS A 113 -5.15 15.28 -1.41
N LEU A 114 -5.65 14.36 -0.59
CA LEU A 114 -7.09 14.19 -0.37
C LEU A 114 -7.72 15.50 0.14
N LYS A 115 -7.10 16.14 1.13
CA LYS A 115 -7.55 17.43 1.66
C LYS A 115 -7.54 18.53 0.58
N ARG A 116 -6.46 18.66 -0.20
CA ARG A 116 -6.33 19.66 -1.29
C ARG A 116 -7.39 19.47 -2.38
N THR A 117 -7.78 18.23 -2.66
CA THR A 117 -8.76 17.90 -3.70
C THR A 117 -10.21 17.89 -3.19
N GLY A 118 -10.45 18.26 -1.93
CA GLY A 118 -11.79 18.31 -1.33
C GLY A 118 -12.39 16.93 -1.08
N ARG A 119 -11.55 15.92 -0.88
CA ARG A 119 -11.96 14.51 -0.74
C ARG A 119 -11.74 14.07 0.71
N ALA A 120 -12.82 13.73 1.39
CA ALA A 120 -12.80 13.12 2.71
C ALA A 120 -13.47 11.74 2.57
N TYR A 121 -12.68 10.71 2.27
CA TYR A 121 -13.17 9.33 2.32
C TYR A 121 -12.27 8.56 3.24
#